data_AF-A0A7G7SZ45-F1
#
_entry.id   AF-A0A7G7SZ45-F1
#
_cell.length_a   1.000
_cell.length_b   1.000
_cell.length_c   1.000
_cell.angle_alpha   90.00
_cell.angle_beta   90.00
_cell.angle_gamma   90.00
#
_symmetry.space_group_name_H-M   'P 1'
#
loop_
_entity.id
_entity.type
_entity.pdbx_description
1 polymer ?
#
loop_
_entity_poly.entity_id
_entity_poly.type
_entity_poly.pdbx_seq_one_letter_code
_entity_poly.pdbx_strand_id
1 'polypeptide(L)' 'MAKPNYSFEKRQREIAKKKQQDEKDARKREAREAAKAAADAEAKTPDSGT' A
#
# COMPACT_ATOMS: atom_id res chain seq x y z
N MET A 1 -33.98 19.04 16.25
CA MET A 1 -32.65 18.57 15.82
C MET A 1 -32.85 17.29 15.03
N ALA A 2 -32.51 17.27 13.73
CA ALA A 2 -32.56 16.03 12.97
C ALA A 2 -31.66 15.01 13.68
N LYS A 3 -32.18 13.80 13.92
CA LYS A 3 -31.41 12.71 14.55
C LYS A 3 -30.11 12.55 13.76
N PRO A 4 -28.91 12.75 14.35
CA PRO A 4 -27.67 12.52 13.63
C PRO A 4 -27.67 11.08 13.16
N ASN A 5 -27.60 10.86 11.84
CA ASN A 5 -27.59 9.51 11.31
C ASN A 5 -26.18 8.94 11.44
N TYR A 6 -25.85 8.55 12.66
CA TYR A 6 -24.57 7.95 13.02
C TYR A 6 -24.21 6.73 12.18
N SER A 7 -25.21 6.02 11.62
CA SER A 7 -24.95 4.87 10.76
C SER A 7 -24.31 5.27 9.43
N PHE A 8 -24.74 6.40 8.84
CA PHE A 8 -24.17 6.93 7.60
C PHE A 8 -22.77 7.52 7.84
N GLU A 9 -22.62 8.32 8.90
CA GLU A 9 -21.34 8.94 9.24
C GLU A 9 -20.28 7.87 9.62
N LYS A 10 -20.69 6.83 10.34
CA LYS A 10 -19.84 5.67 10.63
C LYS A 10 -19.42 4.97 9.34
N ARG A 11 -20.34 4.71 8.42
CA ARG A 11 -20.02 4.08 7.13
C ARG A 11 -19.05 4.94 6.31
N GLN A 12 -19.21 6.26 6.30
CA GLN A 12 -18.26 7.18 5.63
C GLN A 12 -16.86 7.10 6.25
N ARG A 13 -16.75 7.09 7.59
CA ARG A 13 -15.46 6.94 8.27
C ARG A 13 -14.79 5.60 7.97
N GLU A 14 -15.55 4.51 7.93
CA GLU A 14 -15.01 3.19 7.58
C GLU A 14 -14.54 3.11 6.13
N ILE A 15 -15.30 3.71 5.19
CA ILE A 15 -14.89 3.81 3.78
C ILE A 15 -13.61 4.64 3.65
N ALA A 16 -13.53 5.79 4.32
CA ALA A 16 -12.34 6.64 4.27
C ALA A 16 -11.11 5.95 4.87
N LYS A 17 -11.28 5.21 5.97
CA LYS A 17 -10.20 4.42 6.60
C LYS A 17 -9.76 3.27 5.69
N LYS A 18 -10.70 2.57 5.08
CA LYS A 18 -10.42 1.45 4.17
C LYS A 18 -9.66 1.93 2.93
N LYS A 19 -10.12 3.00 2.27
CA LYS A 19 -9.42 3.58 1.10
C LYS A 19 -7.98 3.98 1.42
N GLN A 20 -7.75 4.64 2.56
CA GLN A 20 -6.40 5.02 2.98
C GLN A 20 -5.53 3.80 3.29
N GLN A 21 -6.09 2.74 3.87
CA GLN A 21 -5.37 1.51 4.14
C GLN A 21 -4.99 0.80 2.83
N ASP A 22 -5.95 0.64 1.93
CA ASP A 22 -5.74 0.00 0.62
C ASP A 22 -4.69 0.75 -0.22
N GLU A 23 -4.71 2.09 -0.22
CA GLU A 23 -3.71 2.91 -0.91
C GLU A 23 -2.31 2.78 -0.31
N LYS A 24 -2.20 2.77 1.02
CA LYS A 24 -0.92 2.55 1.71
C LYS A 24 -0.37 1.15 1.45
N ASP A 25 -1.23 0.14 1.47
CA ASP A 25 -0.85 -1.24 1.22
C ASP A 25 -0.44 -1.46 -0.24
N ALA A 26 -1.15 -0.85 -1.19
CA ALA A 26 -0.77 -0.85 -2.60
C ALA A 26 0.62 -0.21 -2.81
N ARG A 27 0.83 1.00 -2.27
CA ARG A 27 2.13 1.69 -2.35
C ARG A 27 3.26 0.89 -1.70
N LYS A 28 3.00 0.28 -0.54
CA LYS A 28 4.00 -0.56 0.15
C LYS A 28 4.29 -1.84 -0.64
N ARG A 29 3.29 -2.42 -1.30
CA ARG A 29 3.45 -3.60 -2.15
C ARG A 29 4.29 -3.28 -3.37
N GLU A 30 3.99 -2.19 -4.08
CA GLU A 30 4.78 -1.72 -5.21
C GLU A 30 6.24 -1.44 -4.82
N ALA A 31 6.47 -0.75 -3.70
CA ALA A 31 7.81 -0.51 -3.19
C ALA A 31 8.57 -1.81 -2.84
N ARG A 32 7.88 -2.80 -2.25
CA ARG A 32 8.47 -4.11 -1.95
C ARG A 32 8.77 -4.91 -3.20
N GLU A 33 7.87 -4.93 -4.18
CA GLU A 33 8.09 -5.60 -5.47
C GLU A 33 9.27 -4.95 -6.22
N ALA A 34 9.34 -3.62 -6.26
CA ALA A 34 10.46 -2.90 -6.86
C ALA A 34 11.79 -3.18 -6.14
N ALA A 35 11.81 -3.18 -4.81
CA ALA A 35 13.01 -3.52 -4.03
C ALA A 35 13.43 -4.99 -4.23
N LYS A 36 12.46 -5.91 -4.33
CA LYS A 36 12.72 -7.33 -4.60
C LYS A 36 13.28 -7.51 -6.01
N ALA A 37 12.73 -6.83 -7.01
CA ALA A 37 13.23 -6.86 -8.38
C ALA A 37 14.65 -6.28 -8.49
N ALA A 38 14.94 -5.20 -7.76
CA ALA A 38 16.29 -4.64 -7.69
C ALA A 38 17.28 -5.59 -7.01
N ALA A 39 16.90 -6.24 -5.92
CA ALA A 39 17.74 -7.24 -5.24
C ALA A 39 17.99 -8.49 -6.10
N ASP A 40 16.99 -8.94 -6.86
CA ASP A 40 17.14 -10.06 -7.80
C ASP A 40 18.04 -9.69 -9.00
N ALA A 41 17.94 -8.44 -9.48
CA ALA A 41 18.82 -7.93 -10.52
C ALA A 41 20.28 -7.78 -10.06
N GLU A 42 20.51 -7.27 -8.84
CA GLU A 42 21.85 -7.17 -8.22
C GLU A 42 22.45 -8.56 -7.97
N ALA A 43 21.64 -9.55 -7.57
CA ALA A 43 22.10 -10.92 -7.40
C ALA A 43 22.42 -11.63 -8.74
N LYS A 44 21.92 -11.11 -9.87
CA LYS A 44 22.10 -11.69 -11.21
C LYS A 44 23.19 -11.00 -12.03
N THR A 45 23.86 -9.96 -11.52
CA THR A 45 25.15 -9.53 -12.06
C THR A 45 26.24 -10.36 -11.38
N PRO A 46 26.71 -11.48 -11.97
CA PRO A 46 27.99 -12.03 -11.55
C PRO A 46 29.04 -10.96 -11.84
N ASP A 47 29.67 -10.49 -10.77
CA ASP A 47 30.97 -9.85 -10.75
C ASP A 47 31.85 -10.42 -11.87
N SER A 48 31.89 -9.73 -13.01
CA SER A 48 32.84 -9.97 -14.08
C SER A 48 34.03 -9.06 -13.80
N GLY A 49 34.93 -9.47 -12.92
CA GLY A 49 36.10 -8.64 -12.62
C GLY A 49 37.09 -9.19 -11.60
N THR A 50 37.83 -10.25 -11.93
CA THR A 50 39.31 -10.23 -11.99
C THR A 50 39.87 -11.55 -12.48
#